data_AF-A0A9P8JNQ6-F1
#
_entry.id   AF-A0A9P8JNQ6-F1
#
_cell.length_a   1.000
_cell.length_b   1.000
_cell.length_c   1.000
_cell.angle_alpha   90.00
_cell.angle_beta   90.00
_cell.angle_gamma   90.00
#
_symmetry.space_group_name_H-M   'P 1'
#
loop_
_entity.id
_entity.type
_entity.pdbx_description
1 polymer ?
#
loop_
_entity_poly.entity_id
_entity_poly.type
_entity_poly.pdbx_seq_one_letter_code
_entity_poly.pdbx_strand_id
1 'polypeptide(L)'
;RSACLDFLFQYTSIADNVETLALDADVQNLVKQLSDLLLYNAKKEVPKMPKPRPSEPHYDSESSAHVPRLCQDVIESLLQFAEPDRSSRWLRMCFEIDPDSEMTQIHLWQSYQATFLKYSQTHANLIAGEFIKNVSNTFTGASAQVANSKYVIKGIRPRKIAHDVDGKELVKCCWRTNPTDVPQEHITIFANESGKECGEFFSNGPKVWEHILSSHLQVPKKAPITANGDAPQPPQSTSKVAAFDFAAADSSLSYSCKWSSCPRQISGDHNLPVGLALLARHINTHLPDSGPLAEQRRQNQHNSKEVEDPVPSNRVWHRTMADERNDAAGLPLGSALVLRNIARGVRKMAHSANGAAATAAAVEEKAHPTGEDEQHPRDGEDDETAVAMPESPVPASAELMKKIFDPIREKLFFAMAHNPTLKDHLTAVLCAISNGGG
;
A
#
# COMPACT_ATOMS: atom_id res chain seq x y z
N ARG A 1 -15.10 -13.14 -42.13
CA ARG A 1 -14.18 -13.02 -40.97
C ARG A 1 -14.75 -13.70 -39.73
N SER A 2 -15.97 -13.39 -39.26
CA SER A 2 -16.56 -14.05 -38.07
C SER A 2 -16.73 -15.56 -38.25
N ALA A 3 -17.49 -16.00 -39.25
CA ALA A 3 -17.72 -17.44 -39.50
C ALA A 3 -16.43 -18.26 -39.71
N CYS A 4 -15.40 -17.67 -40.32
CA CYS A 4 -14.09 -18.31 -40.47
C CYS A 4 -13.35 -18.45 -39.13
N LEU A 5 -13.44 -17.43 -38.26
CA LEU A 5 -12.87 -17.48 -36.91
C LEU A 5 -13.61 -18.48 -36.02
N ASP A 6 -14.93 -18.58 -36.15
CA ASP A 6 -15.73 -19.57 -35.42
C ASP A 6 -15.34 -21.00 -35.83
N PHE A 7 -15.17 -21.24 -37.14
CA PHE A 7 -14.61 -22.49 -37.66
C PHE A 7 -13.20 -22.74 -37.13
N LEU A 8 -12.30 -21.76 -37.21
CA LEU A 8 -10.92 -21.92 -36.72
C LEU A 8 -10.87 -22.17 -35.22
N PHE A 9 -11.74 -21.55 -34.43
CA PHE A 9 -11.84 -21.78 -33.00
C PHE A 9 -12.26 -23.22 -32.70
N GLN A 10 -13.30 -23.72 -33.38
CA GLN A 10 -13.73 -25.12 -33.26
C GLN A 10 -12.65 -26.08 -33.76
N TYR A 11 -12.05 -25.81 -34.92
CA TYR A 11 -11.01 -26.64 -35.53
C TYR A 11 -9.78 -26.76 -34.63
N THR A 12 -9.29 -25.64 -34.09
CA THR A 12 -8.12 -25.60 -33.19
C THR A 12 -8.42 -26.07 -31.76
N SER A 13 -9.68 -26.30 -31.40
CA SER A 13 -10.01 -26.89 -30.10
C SER A 13 -9.58 -28.37 -29.97
N ILE A 14 -9.36 -29.03 -31.12
CA ILE A 14 -8.86 -30.41 -31.21
C ILE A 14 -7.35 -30.37 -31.47
N ALA A 15 -6.56 -31.06 -30.65
CA ALA A 15 -5.10 -30.99 -30.70
C ALA A 15 -4.52 -31.50 -32.03
N ASP A 16 -5.05 -32.60 -32.56
CA ASP A 16 -4.60 -33.25 -33.79
C ASP A 16 -4.77 -32.35 -35.03
N ASN A 17 -5.81 -31.50 -35.00
CA ASN A 17 -6.04 -30.48 -36.02
C ASN A 17 -5.01 -29.34 -35.93
N VAL A 18 -4.57 -28.98 -34.72
CA VAL A 18 -3.49 -27.99 -34.53
C VAL A 18 -2.17 -28.54 -35.03
N GLU A 19 -1.94 -29.85 -34.91
CA GLU A 19 -0.78 -30.52 -35.47
C GLU A 19 -0.75 -30.48 -36.99
N THR A 20 -1.85 -30.87 -37.61
CA THR A 20 -2.04 -30.75 -39.07
C THR A 20 -1.86 -29.29 -39.52
N LEU A 21 -2.41 -28.33 -38.76
CA LEU A 21 -2.30 -26.90 -39.07
C LEU A 21 -0.85 -26.37 -38.95
N ALA A 22 -0.06 -26.88 -38.01
CA ALA A 22 1.32 -26.44 -37.81
C ALA A 22 2.30 -27.05 -38.81
N LEU A 23 2.00 -28.25 -39.32
CA LEU A 23 2.84 -28.99 -40.27
C LEU A 23 2.51 -28.66 -41.73
N ASP A 24 1.22 -28.61 -42.09
CA ASP A 24 0.77 -28.57 -43.48
C ASP A 24 0.29 -27.19 -43.95
N ALA A 25 -0.02 -26.29 -43.00
CA ALA A 25 -0.53 -24.96 -43.31
C ALA A 25 0.46 -23.86 -42.90
N ASP A 26 0.31 -22.68 -43.51
CA ASP A 26 1.08 -21.49 -43.16
C ASP A 26 0.57 -20.86 -41.85
N VAL A 27 0.88 -21.53 -40.75
CA VAL A 27 0.50 -21.13 -39.38
C VAL A 27 1.10 -19.76 -39.02
N GLN A 28 2.22 -19.38 -39.62
CA GLN A 28 2.89 -18.10 -39.39
C GLN A 28 2.04 -16.93 -39.89
N ASN A 29 1.58 -17.02 -41.14
CA ASN A 29 0.71 -16.01 -41.71
C ASN A 29 -0.66 -15.99 -41.02
N LEU A 30 -1.17 -17.15 -40.59
CA LEU A 30 -2.40 -17.21 -39.81
C LEU A 30 -2.24 -16.49 -38.46
N VAL A 31 -1.20 -16.78 -37.69
CA VAL A 31 -0.94 -16.17 -36.38
C VAL A 31 -0.69 -14.67 -36.51
N LYS A 32 0.00 -14.23 -37.57
CA LYS A 32 0.13 -12.82 -37.92
C LYS A 32 -1.23 -12.15 -38.17
N GLN A 33 -2.09 -12.77 -38.98
CA GLN A 33 -3.44 -12.24 -39.24
C GLN A 33 -4.31 -12.20 -37.98
N LEU A 34 -4.22 -13.22 -37.12
CA LEU A 34 -4.92 -13.25 -35.83
C LEU A 34 -4.42 -12.13 -34.91
N SER A 35 -3.12 -11.82 -34.93
CA SER A 35 -2.55 -10.71 -34.15
C SER A 35 -3.07 -9.34 -34.60
N ASP A 36 -3.29 -9.15 -35.91
CA ASP A 36 -3.86 -7.90 -36.46
C ASP A 36 -5.34 -7.75 -36.08
N LEU A 37 -6.04 -8.86 -35.84
CA LEU A 37 -7.44 -8.85 -35.43
C LEU A 37 -7.64 -8.54 -33.93
N LEU A 38 -6.59 -8.60 -33.10
CA LEU A 38 -6.68 -8.32 -31.65
C LEU A 38 -7.10 -6.89 -31.32
N LEU A 39 -6.82 -5.94 -32.20
CA LEU A 39 -7.25 -4.54 -32.05
C LEU A 39 -8.18 -4.09 -33.19
N TYR A 40 -8.83 -5.06 -33.86
CA TYR A 40 -9.77 -4.76 -34.93
C TYR A 40 -10.95 -3.92 -34.42
N ASN A 41 -11.23 -2.81 -35.09
CA ASN A 41 -12.23 -1.81 -34.69
C ASN A 41 -12.06 -1.27 -33.26
N ALA A 42 -10.83 -1.30 -32.70
CA ALA A 42 -10.60 -0.73 -31.39
C ALA A 42 -10.79 0.79 -31.40
N LYS A 43 -11.66 1.29 -30.51
CA LYS A 43 -11.85 2.72 -30.30
C LYS A 43 -10.76 3.23 -29.35
N LYS A 44 -10.07 4.29 -29.76
CA LYS A 44 -9.10 4.98 -28.91
C LYS A 44 -9.87 5.80 -27.87
N GLU A 45 -9.74 5.42 -26.62
CA GLU A 45 -10.25 6.18 -25.48
C GLU A 45 -9.07 6.67 -24.65
N VAL A 46 -8.96 7.97 -24.48
CA VAL A 46 -8.11 8.52 -23.41
C VAL A 46 -8.93 8.39 -22.13
N PRO A 47 -8.45 7.65 -21.11
CA PRO A 47 -9.13 7.62 -19.83
C PRO A 47 -9.31 9.06 -19.36
N LYS A 48 -10.57 9.51 -19.28
CA LYS A 48 -10.89 10.69 -18.49
C LYS A 48 -10.63 10.27 -17.06
N MET A 49 -9.41 10.49 -16.57
CA MET A 49 -9.19 10.49 -15.14
C MET A 49 -10.23 11.46 -14.58
N PRO A 50 -11.05 11.05 -13.59
CA PRO A 50 -11.84 12.00 -12.86
C PRO A 50 -10.84 13.07 -12.42
N LYS A 51 -11.01 14.31 -12.88
CA LYS A 51 -10.37 15.42 -12.18
C LYS A 51 -10.72 15.17 -10.71
N PRO A 52 -9.77 15.20 -9.76
CA PRO A 52 -10.18 15.35 -8.38
C PRO A 52 -11.12 16.54 -8.43
N ARG A 53 -12.40 16.31 -8.11
CA ARG A 53 -13.27 17.45 -7.90
C ARG A 53 -12.48 18.28 -6.88
N PRO A 54 -12.31 19.60 -7.07
CA PRO A 54 -12.13 20.45 -5.91
C PRO A 54 -13.25 19.98 -5.01
N SER A 55 -12.89 19.35 -3.89
CA SER A 55 -13.88 18.94 -2.92
C SER A 55 -14.63 20.23 -2.63
N GLU A 56 -15.84 20.37 -3.18
CA GLU A 56 -16.85 21.18 -2.56
C GLU A 56 -16.76 20.80 -1.08
N PRO A 57 -16.76 21.77 -0.15
CA PRO A 57 -16.69 21.48 1.26
C PRO A 57 -17.94 20.66 1.63
N HIS A 58 -17.85 19.36 1.42
CA HIS A 58 -18.72 18.36 1.95
C HIS A 58 -18.42 18.42 3.43
N TYR A 59 -19.29 19.13 4.15
CA TYR A 59 -19.31 19.17 5.59
C TYR A 59 -19.55 17.73 6.06
N ASP A 60 -18.48 16.97 6.25
CA ASP A 60 -18.53 15.70 6.98
C ASP A 60 -18.88 16.05 8.43
N SER A 61 -20.19 16.15 8.67
CA SER A 61 -20.85 16.64 9.88
C SER A 61 -20.44 15.88 11.15
N GLU A 62 -19.86 14.68 11.02
CA GLU A 62 -19.39 13.89 12.15
C GLU A 62 -17.90 14.15 12.45
N SER A 63 -17.03 14.28 11.44
CA SER A 63 -15.59 14.50 11.67
C SER A 63 -15.27 15.93 12.15
N SER A 64 -16.07 16.91 11.72
CA SER A 64 -15.87 18.32 12.05
C SER A 64 -16.28 18.69 13.48
N ALA A 65 -16.90 17.78 14.23
CA ALA A 65 -17.34 18.00 15.60
C ALA A 65 -16.25 17.68 16.64
N HIS A 66 -15.20 16.96 16.26
CA HIS A 66 -14.23 16.43 17.22
C HIS A 66 -13.01 17.33 17.37
N VAL A 67 -12.57 17.52 18.62
CA VAL A 67 -11.44 18.41 18.95
C VAL A 67 -10.12 17.67 18.77
N PRO A 68 -9.06 18.31 18.23
CA PRO A 68 -7.73 17.70 18.20
C PRO A 68 -7.22 17.35 19.60
N ARG A 69 -6.70 16.13 19.76
CA ARG A 69 -6.08 15.69 21.02
C ARG A 69 -4.60 16.03 20.99
N LEU A 70 -4.14 16.88 21.89
CA LEU A 70 -2.74 17.28 21.99
C LEU A 70 -1.93 16.28 22.84
N CYS A 71 -0.67 16.04 22.46
CA CYS A 71 0.22 15.19 23.24
C CYS A 71 0.65 15.84 24.57
N GLN A 72 1.17 15.01 25.47
CA GLN A 72 1.59 15.40 26.80
C GLN A 72 2.56 16.58 26.82
N ASP A 73 3.65 16.52 26.04
CA ASP A 73 4.66 17.59 25.97
C ASP A 73 4.09 18.94 25.54
N VAL A 74 3.12 18.92 24.60
CA VAL A 74 2.48 20.14 24.11
C VAL A 74 1.59 20.73 25.20
N ILE A 75 0.88 19.88 25.95
CA ILE A 75 0.08 20.32 27.10
C ILE A 75 1.00 20.89 28.20
N GLU A 76 2.14 20.27 28.48
CA GLU A 76 3.12 20.78 29.45
C GLU A 76 3.69 22.16 29.06
N SER A 77 3.91 22.40 27.77
CA SER A 77 4.25 23.73 27.26
C SER A 77 3.14 24.75 27.55
N LEU A 78 1.88 24.36 27.36
CA LEU A 78 0.72 25.21 27.66
C LEU A 78 0.56 25.52 29.15
N LEU A 79 0.94 24.59 30.04
CA LEU A 79 0.87 24.78 31.49
C LEU A 79 1.78 25.90 32.01
N GLN A 80 2.79 26.32 31.24
CA GLN A 80 3.66 27.45 31.58
C GLN A 80 2.92 28.80 31.57
N PHE A 81 1.73 28.86 30.98
CA PHE A 81 0.89 30.06 30.93
C PHE A 81 -0.20 30.02 32.02
N ALA A 82 -0.43 31.16 32.64
CA ALA A 82 -1.57 31.35 33.55
C ALA A 82 -2.89 31.43 32.75
N GLU A 83 -4.01 31.21 33.44
CA GLU A 83 -5.32 31.53 32.84
C GLU A 83 -5.55 33.05 32.89
N PRO A 84 -6.19 33.66 31.86
CA PRO A 84 -6.86 33.02 30.70
C PRO A 84 -5.96 32.79 29.47
N ASP A 85 -4.67 33.12 29.54
CA ASP A 85 -3.77 33.02 28.38
C ASP A 85 -3.59 31.56 27.91
N ARG A 86 -3.53 30.62 28.84
CA ARG A 86 -3.42 29.19 28.55
C ARG A 86 -4.60 28.67 27.74
N SER A 87 -5.84 28.90 28.20
CA SER A 87 -7.04 28.51 27.45
C SER A 87 -7.12 29.21 26.10
N SER A 88 -6.72 30.48 26.00
CA SER A 88 -6.68 31.23 24.74
C SER A 88 -5.70 30.62 23.72
N ARG A 89 -4.53 30.14 24.18
CA ARG A 89 -3.55 29.47 23.32
C ARG A 89 -4.05 28.10 22.87
N TRP A 90 -4.57 27.29 23.80
CA TRP A 90 -5.18 26.01 23.47
C TRP A 90 -6.31 26.15 22.45
N LEU A 91 -7.17 27.16 22.61
CA LEU A 91 -8.23 27.48 21.66
C LEU A 91 -7.65 27.75 20.27
N ARG A 92 -6.63 28.61 20.13
CA ARG A 92 -6.01 28.91 18.82
C ARG A 92 -5.35 27.70 18.17
N MET A 93 -4.79 26.80 18.97
CA MET A 93 -4.15 25.57 18.51
C MET A 93 -5.15 24.54 17.98
N CYS A 94 -6.33 24.44 18.61
CA CYS A 94 -7.33 23.41 18.31
C CYS A 94 -8.51 23.90 17.46
N PHE A 95 -8.74 25.21 17.36
CA PHE A 95 -9.90 25.80 16.70
C PHE A 95 -9.51 26.90 15.72
N GLU A 96 -10.39 27.11 14.74
CA GLU A 96 -10.31 28.20 13.77
C GLU A 96 -11.64 28.94 13.64
N ILE A 97 -11.58 30.16 13.10
CA ILE A 97 -12.76 31.00 12.89
C ILE A 97 -13.50 30.47 11.66
N ASP A 98 -14.78 30.16 11.83
CA ASP A 98 -15.69 29.78 10.75
C ASP A 98 -17.07 30.39 11.06
N PRO A 99 -17.49 31.45 10.35
CA PRO A 99 -18.74 32.16 10.60
C PRO A 99 -20.00 31.29 10.48
N ASP A 100 -19.95 30.26 9.64
CA ASP A 100 -21.10 29.39 9.33
C ASP A 100 -21.18 28.18 10.28
N SER A 101 -20.13 27.93 11.05
CA SER A 101 -20.04 26.82 11.97
C SER A 101 -20.54 27.17 13.38
N GLU A 102 -21.12 26.15 14.03
CA GLU A 102 -21.51 26.20 15.43
C GLU A 102 -21.09 24.93 16.17
N MET A 103 -20.83 25.08 17.47
CA MET A 103 -20.51 23.97 18.37
C MET A 103 -21.18 24.19 19.72
N THR A 104 -21.56 23.11 20.41
CA THR A 104 -22.20 23.24 21.73
C THR A 104 -21.21 23.73 22.79
N GLN A 105 -21.70 24.57 23.71
CA GLN A 105 -20.91 25.10 24.83
C GLN A 105 -20.42 23.97 25.75
N ILE A 106 -21.26 22.97 25.98
CA ILE A 106 -20.93 21.82 26.83
C ILE A 106 -19.78 20.99 26.24
N HIS A 107 -19.80 20.73 24.93
CA HIS A 107 -18.76 19.95 24.25
C HIS A 107 -17.41 20.67 24.26
N LEU A 108 -17.42 21.98 23.98
CA LEU A 108 -16.20 22.79 24.04
C LEU A 108 -15.60 22.82 25.45
N TRP A 109 -16.45 22.99 26.47
CA TRP A 109 -16.04 22.97 27.87
C TRP A 109 -15.52 21.60 28.32
N GLN A 110 -16.19 20.51 27.91
CA GLN A 110 -15.74 19.14 28.17
C GLN A 110 -14.38 18.86 27.50
N SER A 111 -14.14 19.38 26.30
CA SER A 111 -12.86 19.25 25.60
C SER A 111 -11.71 19.94 26.34
N TYR A 112 -11.95 21.13 26.89
CA TYR A 112 -10.98 21.85 27.71
C TYR A 112 -10.70 21.09 29.02
N GLN A 113 -11.75 20.62 29.71
CA GLN A 113 -11.57 19.81 30.92
C GLN A 113 -10.82 18.50 30.64
N ALA A 114 -11.19 17.76 29.59
CA ALA A 114 -10.50 16.54 29.23
C ALA A 114 -8.99 16.76 28.96
N THR A 115 -8.61 17.97 28.51
CA THR A 115 -7.21 18.34 28.29
C THR A 115 -6.48 18.67 29.61
N PHE A 116 -7.08 19.48 30.49
CA PHE A 116 -6.38 20.10 31.63
C PHE A 116 -6.80 19.63 33.03
N LEU A 117 -7.85 18.82 33.17
CA LEU A 117 -8.40 18.42 34.48
C LEU A 117 -7.36 17.68 35.34
N LYS A 118 -6.50 16.86 34.70
CA LYS A 118 -5.40 16.14 35.36
C LYS A 118 -4.36 17.05 36.02
N TYR A 119 -4.28 18.33 35.66
CA TYR A 119 -3.37 19.31 36.26
C TYR A 119 -4.06 20.30 37.21
N SER A 120 -5.36 20.13 37.47
CA SER A 120 -6.16 21.08 38.26
C SER A 120 -5.62 21.31 39.68
N GLN A 121 -4.93 20.32 40.25
CA GLN A 121 -4.32 20.42 41.58
C GLN A 121 -3.13 21.38 41.62
N THR A 122 -2.36 21.47 40.53
CA THR A 122 -1.16 22.33 40.44
C THR A 122 -1.41 23.61 39.66
N HIS A 123 -2.37 23.59 38.73
CA HIS A 123 -2.73 24.70 37.86
C HIS A 123 -4.25 24.87 37.90
N ALA A 124 -4.71 25.99 38.48
CA ALA A 124 -6.13 26.31 38.49
C ALA A 124 -6.67 26.46 37.06
N ASN A 125 -7.81 25.84 36.78
CA ASN A 125 -8.50 25.90 35.50
C ASN A 125 -9.63 26.93 35.57
N LEU A 126 -9.98 27.53 34.43
CA LEU A 126 -11.14 28.41 34.35
C LEU A 126 -12.41 27.65 34.68
N ILE A 127 -13.38 28.30 35.34
CA ILE A 127 -14.73 27.75 35.47
C ILE A 127 -15.50 27.90 34.15
N ALA A 128 -16.54 27.08 33.94
CA ALA A 128 -17.30 27.07 32.68
C ALA A 128 -17.73 28.46 32.20
N GLY A 129 -18.28 29.29 33.09
CA GLY A 129 -18.75 30.64 32.74
C GLY A 129 -17.63 31.59 32.31
N GLU A 130 -16.45 31.52 32.92
CA GLU A 130 -15.29 32.33 32.55
C GLU A 130 -14.65 31.83 31.26
N PHE A 131 -14.57 30.51 31.09
CA PHE A 131 -14.07 29.89 29.89
C PHE A 131 -14.90 30.25 28.65
N ILE A 132 -16.24 30.16 28.73
CA ILE A 132 -17.12 30.52 27.62
C ILE A 132 -16.99 32.02 27.25
N LYS A 133 -16.81 32.90 28.24
CA LYS A 133 -16.49 34.33 27.98
C LYS A 133 -15.14 34.46 27.28
N ASN A 134 -14.13 33.72 27.73
CA ASN A 134 -12.79 33.78 27.14
C ASN A 134 -12.76 33.33 25.66
N VAL A 135 -13.63 32.41 25.25
CA VAL A 135 -13.74 32.00 23.84
C VAL A 135 -14.09 33.19 22.93
N SER A 136 -15.03 34.04 23.36
CA SER A 136 -15.44 35.23 22.61
C SER A 136 -14.35 36.32 22.60
N ASN A 137 -13.49 36.35 23.62
CA ASN A 137 -12.30 37.23 23.65
C ASN A 137 -11.18 36.70 22.76
N THR A 138 -11.05 35.38 22.64
CA THR A 138 -9.97 34.73 21.87
C THR A 138 -10.21 34.82 20.37
N PHE A 139 -11.47 34.66 19.95
CA PHE A 139 -11.88 34.66 18.55
C PHE A 139 -12.84 35.81 18.26
N THR A 140 -12.36 36.80 17.51
CA THR A 140 -13.19 37.92 17.05
C THR A 140 -14.27 37.40 16.11
N GLY A 141 -15.54 37.55 16.49
CA GLY A 141 -16.69 37.02 15.76
C GLY A 141 -17.30 35.76 16.36
N ALA A 142 -16.65 35.14 17.35
CA ALA A 142 -17.26 34.06 18.12
C ALA A 142 -18.28 34.61 19.12
N SER A 143 -19.46 34.00 19.20
CA SER A 143 -20.53 34.45 20.08
C SER A 143 -21.29 33.29 20.71
N ALA A 144 -21.48 33.36 22.03
CA ALA A 144 -22.30 32.44 22.80
C ALA A 144 -23.79 32.79 22.67
N GLN A 145 -24.60 31.83 22.18
CA GLN A 145 -26.03 32.03 21.92
C GLN A 145 -26.83 30.78 22.31
N VAL A 146 -28.13 30.94 22.52
CA VAL A 146 -29.07 29.82 22.70
C VAL A 146 -29.80 29.62 21.37
N ALA A 147 -29.47 28.54 20.65
CA ALA A 147 -30.10 28.17 19.39
C ALA A 147 -30.84 26.84 19.59
N ASN A 148 -32.10 26.76 19.18
CA ASN A 148 -32.90 25.53 19.26
C ASN A 148 -32.88 24.85 20.65
N SER A 149 -33.01 25.65 21.71
CA SER A 149 -32.94 25.19 23.11
C SER A 149 -31.60 24.56 23.53
N LYS A 150 -30.53 24.77 22.76
CA LYS A 150 -29.16 24.34 23.06
C LYS A 150 -28.23 25.56 23.20
N TYR A 151 -27.33 25.49 24.17
CA TYR A 151 -26.28 26.49 24.35
C TYR A 151 -25.15 26.21 23.35
N VAL A 152 -24.96 27.12 22.39
CA VAL A 152 -23.99 27.00 21.29
C VAL A 152 -23.01 28.19 21.27
N ILE A 153 -21.86 27.98 20.65
CA ILE A 153 -20.90 29.01 20.25
C ILE A 153 -20.90 29.03 18.72
N LYS A 154 -21.28 30.15 18.13
CA LYS A 154 -21.19 30.38 16.68
C LYS A 154 -19.87 31.05 16.32
N GLY A 155 -19.37 30.82 15.11
CA GLY A 155 -18.19 31.51 14.58
C GLY A 155 -16.87 30.77 14.78
N ILE A 156 -16.89 29.54 15.29
CA ILE A 156 -15.70 28.70 15.46
C ILE A 156 -15.96 27.25 15.07
N ARG A 157 -14.88 26.57 14.69
CA ARG A 157 -14.88 25.12 14.49
C ARG A 157 -13.58 24.46 14.94
N PRO A 158 -13.60 23.17 15.32
CA PRO A 158 -12.38 22.39 15.50
C PRO A 158 -11.53 22.35 14.22
N ARG A 159 -10.21 22.48 14.36
CA ARG A 159 -9.27 22.32 13.26
C ARG A 159 -9.15 20.85 12.87
N LYS A 160 -8.96 20.59 11.58
CA LYS A 160 -8.57 19.26 11.08
C LYS A 160 -7.12 18.90 11.45
N ILE A 161 -6.25 19.90 11.45
CA ILE A 161 -4.83 19.79 11.82
C ILE A 161 -4.56 20.80 12.93
N ALA A 162 -4.16 20.33 14.10
CA ALA A 162 -3.82 21.22 15.20
C ALA A 162 -2.53 22.00 14.88
N HIS A 163 -2.45 23.23 15.36
CA HIS A 163 -1.27 24.07 15.20
C HIS A 163 -0.55 24.23 16.55
N ASP A 164 0.73 24.52 16.53
CA ASP A 164 1.50 24.93 17.68
C ASP A 164 1.26 26.41 18.02
N VAL A 165 1.80 26.87 19.14
CA VAL A 165 1.77 28.28 19.58
C VAL A 165 2.36 29.22 18.53
N ASP A 166 3.35 28.76 17.76
CA ASP A 166 3.99 29.50 16.66
C ASP A 166 3.19 29.43 15.33
N GLY A 167 2.03 28.75 15.31
CA GLY A 167 1.21 28.55 14.12
C GLY A 167 1.69 27.44 13.18
N LYS A 168 2.70 26.66 13.58
CA LYS A 168 3.19 25.50 12.81
C LYS A 168 2.25 24.31 12.93
N GLU A 169 2.03 23.57 11.86
CA GLU A 169 1.19 22.37 11.88
C GLU A 169 1.81 21.27 12.76
N LEU A 170 0.99 20.69 13.64
CA LEU A 170 1.33 19.52 14.44
C LEU A 170 1.14 18.24 13.62
N VAL A 171 1.94 17.23 13.92
CA VAL A 171 1.91 15.92 13.26
C VAL A 171 0.95 15.00 14.01
N LYS A 172 -0.07 14.49 13.32
CA LYS A 172 -1.04 13.53 13.86
C LYS A 172 -0.48 12.10 13.87
N CYS A 173 -0.70 11.37 14.96
CA CYS A 173 -0.44 9.94 15.04
C CYS A 173 -1.60 9.15 14.38
N CYS A 174 -1.35 8.56 13.21
CA CYS A 174 -2.31 7.73 12.46
C CYS A 174 -2.16 6.24 12.76
N TRP A 175 -1.73 5.89 13.98
CA TRP A 175 -1.62 4.50 14.39
C TRP A 175 -3.01 3.92 14.68
N ARG A 176 -3.34 2.76 14.07
CA ARG A 176 -4.64 2.11 14.27
C ARG A 176 -4.73 1.47 15.66
N THR A 177 -5.81 1.77 16.35
CA THR A 177 -6.17 1.23 17.67
C THR A 177 -7.48 0.46 17.58
N ASN A 178 -7.76 -0.39 18.57
CA ASN A 178 -9.09 -0.96 18.70
C ASN A 178 -9.98 0.03 19.48
N PRO A 179 -11.22 0.27 19.05
CA PRO A 179 -12.14 1.15 19.77
C PRO A 179 -12.41 0.74 21.22
N THR A 180 -12.26 -0.55 21.54
CA THR A 180 -12.39 -1.09 22.92
C THR A 180 -11.32 -0.58 23.88
N ASP A 181 -10.19 -0.14 23.35
CA ASP A 181 -9.03 0.25 24.15
C ASP A 181 -9.06 1.75 24.49
N VAL A 182 -10.03 2.49 23.91
CA VAL A 182 -10.18 3.94 24.08
C VAL A 182 -11.42 4.22 24.92
N PRO A 183 -11.35 5.04 25.98
CA PRO A 183 -12.52 5.46 26.74
C PRO A 183 -13.57 6.10 25.84
N GLN A 184 -14.84 5.67 25.96
CA GLN A 184 -15.94 6.13 25.12
C GLN A 184 -16.09 7.67 25.13
N GLU A 185 -15.81 8.30 26.28
CA GLU A 185 -15.77 9.75 26.45
C GLU A 185 -14.71 10.43 25.57
N HIS A 186 -13.55 9.81 25.39
CA HIS A 186 -12.52 10.35 24.49
C HIS A 186 -12.90 10.20 23.03
N ILE A 187 -13.67 9.16 22.69
CA ILE A 187 -14.17 8.94 21.32
C ILE A 187 -15.19 10.02 20.94
N THR A 188 -16.07 10.42 21.86
CA THR A 188 -17.06 11.47 21.58
C THR A 188 -16.42 12.86 21.53
N ILE A 189 -15.33 13.09 22.27
CA ILE A 189 -14.68 14.40 22.40
C ILE A 189 -13.63 14.64 21.31
N PHE A 190 -12.72 13.69 21.10
CA PHE A 190 -11.50 13.91 20.33
C PHE A 190 -11.51 13.29 18.93
N ALA A 191 -10.73 13.88 18.01
CA ALA A 191 -10.67 13.48 16.61
C ALA A 191 -9.80 12.22 16.41
N ASN A 192 -10.40 11.03 16.56
CA ASN A 192 -9.71 9.74 16.53
C ASN A 192 -10.42 8.63 15.71
N GLU A 193 -11.18 9.00 14.67
CA GLU A 193 -11.98 8.09 13.82
C GLU A 193 -12.80 7.06 14.61
N SER A 194 -13.56 7.52 15.59
CA SER A 194 -14.39 6.65 16.45
C SER A 194 -13.57 5.62 17.25
N GLY A 195 -12.37 6.01 17.69
CA GLY A 195 -11.43 5.13 18.43
C GLY A 195 -10.64 4.15 17.56
N LYS A 196 -10.77 4.23 16.22
CA LYS A 196 -10.04 3.37 15.28
C LYS A 196 -8.58 3.81 15.10
N GLU A 197 -8.23 5.02 15.50
CA GLU A 197 -6.85 5.50 15.50
C GLU A 197 -6.49 6.22 16.80
N CYS A 198 -5.19 6.41 17.03
CA CYS A 198 -4.69 7.17 18.17
C CYS A 198 -5.11 8.64 18.12
N GLY A 199 -4.87 9.30 16.98
CA GLY A 199 -5.33 10.67 16.71
C GLY A 199 -4.64 11.77 17.52
N GLU A 200 -3.59 11.46 18.29
CA GLU A 200 -2.85 12.43 19.11
C GLU A 200 -1.88 13.27 18.25
N PHE A 201 -1.78 14.57 18.53
CA PHE A 201 -0.99 15.55 17.78
C PHE A 201 0.31 15.91 18.51
N PHE A 202 1.42 15.90 17.77
CA PHE A 202 2.79 16.10 18.27
C PHE A 202 3.48 17.24 17.53
N SER A 203 4.46 17.87 18.17
CA SER A 203 5.22 18.98 17.57
C SER A 203 6.10 18.59 16.39
N ASN A 204 6.53 17.33 16.28
CA ASN A 204 7.36 16.87 15.18
C ASN A 204 7.28 15.34 14.99
N GLY A 205 7.79 14.87 13.84
CA GLY A 205 7.86 13.45 13.50
C GLY A 205 8.61 12.60 14.54
N PRO A 206 9.83 12.99 14.98
CA PRO A 206 10.56 12.24 16.00
C PRO A 206 9.77 11.96 17.28
N LYS A 207 8.96 12.91 17.77
CA LYS A 207 8.10 12.68 18.94
C LYS A 207 6.96 11.70 18.67
N VAL A 208 6.37 11.73 17.47
CA VAL A 208 5.39 10.71 17.05
C VAL A 208 6.05 9.33 17.03
N TRP A 209 7.28 9.24 16.52
CA TRP A 209 8.04 8.00 16.49
C TRP A 209 8.28 7.44 17.89
N GLU A 210 8.76 8.27 18.82
CA GLU A 210 8.97 7.88 20.21
C GLU A 210 7.67 7.42 20.88
N HIS A 211 6.56 8.14 20.64
CA HIS A 211 5.24 7.78 21.12
C HIS A 211 4.78 6.42 20.59
N ILE A 212 4.94 6.15 19.30
CA ILE A 212 4.55 4.85 18.73
C ILE A 212 5.33 3.72 19.40
N LEU A 213 6.65 3.88 19.55
CA LEU A 213 7.48 2.87 20.18
C LEU A 213 7.11 2.64 21.64
N SER A 214 6.90 3.70 22.42
CA SER A 214 6.60 3.55 23.85
C SER A 214 5.15 3.17 24.14
N SER A 215 4.18 3.76 23.44
CA SER A 215 2.76 3.69 23.82
C SER A 215 2.00 2.64 23.02
N HIS A 216 2.39 2.35 21.78
CA HIS A 216 1.70 1.37 20.94
C HIS A 216 2.45 0.04 20.83
N LEU A 217 3.78 0.10 20.70
CA LEU A 217 4.61 -1.09 20.65
C LEU A 217 5.19 -1.49 22.01
N GLN A 218 5.03 -0.65 23.06
CA GLN A 218 5.49 -0.93 24.42
C GLN A 218 6.98 -1.29 24.51
N VAL A 219 7.80 -0.71 23.63
CA VAL A 219 9.25 -0.95 23.63
C VAL A 219 9.88 -0.23 24.83
N PRO A 220 10.66 -0.95 25.67
CA PRO A 220 11.32 -0.34 26.81
C PRO A 220 12.34 0.72 26.38
N LYS A 221 12.42 1.81 27.15
CA LYS A 221 13.49 2.80 27.00
C LYS A 221 14.73 2.30 27.75
N LYS A 222 15.91 2.49 27.16
CA LYS A 222 17.18 2.16 27.80
C LYS A 222 17.35 3.03 29.04
N ALA A 223 17.64 2.42 30.19
CA ALA A 223 17.94 3.17 31.39
C ALA A 223 19.14 4.10 31.14
N PRO A 224 19.14 5.34 31.67
CA PRO A 224 20.34 6.18 31.64
C PRO A 224 21.45 5.43 32.38
N ILE A 225 22.49 5.06 31.65
CA ILE A 225 23.63 4.35 32.22
C ILE A 225 24.35 5.33 33.16
N THR A 226 24.10 5.24 34.46
CA THR A 226 25.01 5.80 35.46
C THR A 226 26.20 4.85 35.57
N ALA A 227 27.17 5.01 34.68
CA ALA A 227 28.45 4.34 34.84
C ALA A 227 29.17 5.02 36.01
N ASN A 228 29.30 4.29 37.12
CA ASN A 228 30.25 4.48 38.23
C ASN A 228 30.75 5.92 38.47
N GLY A 229 30.14 6.63 39.42
CA GLY A 229 30.82 7.58 40.31
C GLY A 229 31.53 8.81 39.74
N ASP A 230 31.66 8.99 38.43
CA ASP A 230 32.31 10.14 37.81
C ASP A 230 31.32 10.91 36.93
N ALA A 231 31.54 12.23 36.89
CA ALA A 231 30.58 13.25 36.46
C ALA A 231 29.83 12.95 35.14
N PRO A 232 28.60 13.49 34.96
CA PRO A 232 27.80 13.26 33.75
C PRO A 232 28.55 13.75 32.50
N GLN A 233 29.08 12.82 31.70
CA GLN A 233 29.48 13.14 30.34
C GLN A 233 28.22 13.29 29.48
N PRO A 234 28.05 14.39 28.74
CA PRO A 234 26.92 14.55 27.84
C PRO A 234 26.97 13.48 26.74
N PRO A 235 25.82 12.93 26.31
CA PRO A 235 25.77 11.89 25.29
C PRO A 235 26.40 12.41 23.99
N GLN A 236 27.45 11.75 23.52
CA GLN A 236 28.13 12.04 22.24
C GLN A 236 27.34 11.57 21.01
N SER A 237 26.04 11.28 21.14
CA SER A 237 25.15 11.03 20.01
C SER A 237 24.34 12.28 19.74
N THR A 238 24.54 12.86 18.56
CA THR A 238 23.91 14.10 18.08
C THR A 238 22.41 13.97 17.79
N SER A 239 21.81 12.80 18.01
CA SER A 239 20.37 12.59 17.86
C SER A 239 19.65 12.72 19.21
N LYS A 240 18.86 13.80 19.36
CA LYS A 240 17.88 14.02 20.44
C LYS A 240 16.70 13.04 20.36
N VAL A 241 16.98 11.74 20.24
CA VAL A 241 15.96 10.68 20.13
C VAL A 241 16.18 9.70 21.28
N ALA A 242 15.12 9.37 22.01
CA ALA A 242 15.17 8.42 23.13
C ALA A 242 15.82 7.09 22.69
N ALA A 243 16.81 6.62 23.46
CA ALA A 243 17.44 5.32 23.21
C ALA A 243 16.48 4.21 23.66
N PHE A 244 15.92 3.44 22.72
CA PHE A 244 15.09 2.29 23.01
C PHE A 244 15.93 1.01 23.13
N ASP A 245 15.57 0.13 24.06
CA ASP A 245 16.19 -1.17 24.22
C ASP A 245 15.33 -2.25 23.55
N PHE A 246 15.62 -2.51 22.27
CA PHE A 246 14.93 -3.53 21.50
C PHE A 246 15.22 -4.96 21.98
N ALA A 247 16.29 -5.18 22.77
CA ALA A 247 16.60 -6.49 23.32
C ALA A 247 15.72 -6.83 24.53
N ALA A 248 15.26 -5.82 25.26
CA ALA A 248 14.34 -5.96 26.40
C ALA A 248 12.86 -6.05 25.99
N ALA A 249 12.55 -6.04 24.70
CA ALA A 249 11.17 -6.08 24.21
C ALA A 249 10.50 -7.43 24.51
N ASP A 250 9.21 -7.38 24.89
CA ASP A 250 8.43 -8.57 25.24
C ASP A 250 8.20 -9.45 24.00
N SER A 251 8.64 -10.70 24.05
CA SER A 251 8.48 -11.66 22.96
C SER A 251 7.06 -12.21 22.82
N SER A 252 6.18 -11.98 23.80
CA SER A 252 4.77 -12.40 23.75
C SER A 252 3.89 -11.45 22.92
N LEU A 253 4.36 -10.23 22.64
CA LEU A 253 3.61 -9.25 21.86
C LEU A 253 3.77 -9.45 20.36
N SER A 254 2.69 -9.20 19.62
CA SER A 254 2.73 -9.18 18.15
C SER A 254 3.11 -7.78 17.65
N TYR A 255 4.23 -7.70 16.94
CA TYR A 255 4.74 -6.44 16.41
C TYR A 255 4.47 -6.34 14.90
N SER A 256 3.65 -5.37 14.53
CA SER A 256 3.32 -5.04 13.14
C SER A 256 3.13 -3.54 12.99
N CYS A 257 3.37 -3.01 11.79
CA CYS A 257 3.06 -1.61 11.51
C CYS A 257 1.55 -1.48 11.35
N LYS A 258 0.91 -0.66 12.20
CA LYS A 258 -0.53 -0.37 12.11
C LYS A 258 -0.82 1.06 11.64
N TRP A 259 0.17 1.72 11.03
CA TRP A 259 0.04 3.09 10.54
C TRP A 259 -0.89 3.16 9.33
N SER A 260 -2.03 3.84 9.43
CA SER A 260 -2.95 4.13 8.31
C SER A 260 -3.13 2.95 7.31
N SER A 261 -3.32 1.73 7.83
CA SER A 261 -3.45 0.45 7.09
C SER A 261 -2.20 -0.09 6.37
N CYS A 262 -1.00 0.30 6.79
CA CYS A 262 0.26 -0.26 6.28
C CYS A 262 0.29 -1.80 6.42
N PRO A 263 0.60 -2.56 5.35
CA PRO A 263 0.64 -4.03 5.41
C PRO A 263 1.96 -4.59 5.98
N ARG A 264 2.89 -3.74 6.44
CA ARG A 264 4.24 -4.18 6.82
C ARG A 264 4.24 -4.87 8.19
N GLN A 265 4.63 -6.13 8.22
CA GLN A 265 4.87 -6.91 9.43
C GLN A 265 6.37 -7.23 9.56
N ILE A 266 6.82 -7.54 10.78
CA ILE A 266 8.17 -8.09 10.99
C ILE A 266 8.26 -9.42 10.23
N SER A 267 9.22 -9.53 9.32
CA SER A 267 9.52 -10.78 8.62
C SER A 267 10.09 -11.79 9.61
N GLY A 268 9.66 -13.06 9.51
CA GLY A 268 10.11 -14.16 10.39
C GLY A 268 11.59 -14.53 10.25
N ASP A 269 12.29 -13.93 9.28
CA ASP A 269 13.69 -14.21 8.95
C ASP A 269 14.70 -13.55 9.90
N HIS A 270 14.25 -12.65 10.79
CA HIS A 270 15.11 -11.90 11.70
C HIS A 270 14.75 -12.15 13.17
N ASN A 271 15.76 -12.13 14.05
CA ASN A 271 15.52 -12.15 15.49
C ASN A 271 14.73 -10.89 15.93
N LEU A 272 14.00 -11.00 17.05
CA LEU A 272 13.07 -9.97 17.50
C LEU A 272 13.70 -8.57 17.63
N PRO A 273 14.90 -8.39 18.22
CA PRO A 273 15.50 -7.06 18.36
C PRO A 273 15.84 -6.41 17.01
N VAL A 274 16.36 -7.20 16.05
CA VAL A 274 16.66 -6.71 14.69
C VAL A 274 15.37 -6.41 13.94
N GLY A 275 14.36 -7.28 14.05
CA GLY A 275 13.04 -7.06 13.46
C GLY A 275 12.38 -5.78 13.96
N LEU A 276 12.46 -5.51 15.27
CA LEU A 276 11.95 -4.29 15.89
C LEU A 276 12.71 -3.04 15.44
N ALA A 277 14.04 -3.10 15.35
CA ALA A 277 14.84 -1.99 14.84
C ALA A 277 14.48 -1.66 13.38
N LEU A 278 14.28 -2.68 12.54
CA LEU A 278 13.83 -2.52 11.15
C LEU A 278 12.40 -1.95 11.08
N LEU A 279 11.49 -2.41 11.95
CA LEU A 279 10.14 -1.88 12.05
C LEU A 279 10.15 -0.42 12.49
N ALA A 280 10.96 -0.06 13.49
CA ALA A 280 11.13 1.30 13.96
C ALA A 280 11.68 2.22 12.85
N ARG A 281 12.66 1.74 12.06
CA ARG A 281 13.15 2.45 10.88
C ARG A 281 12.06 2.59 9.80
N HIS A 282 11.25 1.56 9.60
CA HIS A 282 10.12 1.62 8.68
C HIS A 282 9.09 2.66 9.12
N ILE A 283 8.78 2.78 10.41
CA ILE A 283 7.83 3.79 10.92
C ILE A 283 8.28 5.20 10.56
N ASN A 284 9.58 5.50 10.61
CA ASN A 284 10.11 6.81 10.19
C ASN A 284 9.81 7.16 8.73
N THR A 285 9.54 6.17 7.86
CA THR A 285 9.18 6.43 6.46
C THR A 285 7.77 7.01 6.30
N HIS A 286 6.92 6.87 7.33
CA HIS A 286 5.57 7.45 7.34
C HIS A 286 5.54 8.87 7.92
N LEU A 287 6.59 9.27 8.63
CA LEU A 287 6.62 10.53 9.38
C LEU A 287 7.25 11.64 8.54
N PRO A 288 6.77 12.89 8.67
CA PRO A 288 7.34 14.01 7.94
C PRO A 288 8.81 14.19 8.32
N ASP A 289 9.66 14.26 7.29
CA ASP A 289 11.10 14.45 7.47
C ASP A 289 11.35 15.77 8.23
N SER A 290 11.97 15.64 9.40
CA SER A 290 12.30 16.77 10.29
C SER A 290 13.79 17.11 10.26
N GLY A 291 14.56 16.50 9.35
CA GLY A 291 16.00 16.75 9.22
C GLY A 291 16.35 18.14 8.66
N PRO A 292 17.61 18.60 8.80
CA PRO A 292 18.05 19.91 8.31
C PRO A 292 17.97 20.04 6.78
N LEU A 293 18.12 18.93 6.06
CA LEU A 293 17.91 18.85 4.61
C LEU A 293 16.47 18.50 4.23
N ALA A 294 15.55 18.40 5.20
CA ALA A 294 14.17 18.04 4.92
C ALA A 294 13.47 19.13 4.12
N GLU A 295 13.79 20.41 4.34
CA GLU A 295 13.24 21.49 3.53
C GLU A 295 13.77 21.44 2.10
N GLN A 296 15.06 21.16 1.90
CA GLN A 296 15.65 20.98 0.58
C GLN A 296 15.13 19.72 -0.13
N ARG A 297 14.92 18.62 0.61
CA ARG A 297 14.27 17.40 0.08
C ARG A 297 12.80 17.62 -0.21
N ARG A 298 12.08 18.36 0.65
CA ARG A 298 10.71 18.81 0.41
C ARG A 298 10.68 19.67 -0.82
N GLN A 299 11.54 20.67 -0.98
CA GLN A 299 11.62 21.53 -2.18
C GLN A 299 12.00 20.74 -3.43
N ASN A 300 12.91 19.77 -3.35
CA ASN A 300 13.21 18.88 -4.47
C ASN A 300 12.04 17.94 -4.81
N GLN A 301 11.22 17.56 -3.82
CA GLN A 301 9.93 16.88 -4.04
C GLN A 301 8.81 17.87 -4.42
N HIS A 302 8.90 19.14 -4.04
CA HIS A 302 7.90 20.19 -4.28
C HIS A 302 8.09 20.83 -5.64
N ASN A 303 9.28 20.67 -6.24
CA ASN A 303 9.51 20.86 -7.67
C ASN A 303 8.81 19.77 -8.52
N SER A 304 8.09 18.84 -7.88
CA SER A 304 7.06 17.99 -8.50
C SER A 304 5.62 18.29 -8.01
N LYS A 305 5.45 19.35 -7.21
CA LYS A 305 4.16 19.88 -6.69
C LYS A 305 3.98 21.39 -6.98
N GLU A 306 4.70 21.96 -7.95
CA GLU A 306 4.04 23.02 -8.72
C GLU A 306 2.92 22.35 -9.49
N VAL A 307 1.77 23.00 -9.47
CA VAL A 307 0.58 22.60 -10.23
C VAL A 307 0.92 22.75 -11.72
N GLU A 308 1.73 21.85 -12.26
CA GLU A 308 1.54 21.47 -13.64
C GLU A 308 0.19 20.77 -13.66
N ASP A 309 -0.71 21.29 -14.51
CA ASP A 309 -1.88 20.55 -14.96
C ASP A 309 -1.50 19.07 -15.05
N PRO A 310 -2.31 18.13 -14.53
CA PRO A 310 -1.96 16.72 -14.57
C PRO A 310 -1.59 16.43 -16.01
N VAL A 311 -0.30 16.16 -16.27
CA VAL A 311 0.15 15.76 -17.60
C VAL A 311 -0.81 14.66 -17.96
N PRO A 312 -1.64 14.83 -19.02
CA PRO A 312 -2.61 13.82 -19.37
C PRO A 312 -1.81 12.54 -19.43
N SER A 313 -2.20 11.54 -18.65
CA SER A 313 -1.64 10.22 -18.87
C SER A 313 -1.97 9.94 -20.32
N ASN A 314 -0.99 10.08 -21.22
CA ASN A 314 -1.12 9.79 -22.65
C ASN A 314 -1.32 8.28 -22.86
N ARG A 315 -1.74 7.55 -21.82
CA ARG A 315 -2.12 6.16 -21.85
C ARG A 315 -3.44 6.06 -22.58
N VAL A 316 -3.35 5.93 -23.89
CA VAL A 316 -4.49 5.66 -24.77
C VAL A 316 -4.92 4.22 -24.58
N TRP A 317 -6.18 4.02 -24.20
CA TRP A 317 -6.79 2.70 -24.13
C TRP A 317 -7.42 2.39 -25.50
N HIS A 318 -7.26 1.16 -25.94
CA HIS A 318 -7.84 0.65 -27.18
C HIS A 318 -8.98 -0.30 -26.81
N ARG A 319 -10.21 0.23 -26.74
CA ARG A 319 -11.40 -0.59 -26.41
C ARG A 319 -11.90 -1.32 -27.65
N THR A 320 -11.85 -2.65 -27.61
CA THR A 320 -12.48 -3.51 -28.61
C THR A 320 -13.95 -3.75 -28.31
N MET A 321 -14.65 -4.42 -29.24
CA MET A 321 -16.04 -4.83 -29.05
C MET A 321 -16.19 -5.62 -27.75
N ALA A 322 -17.21 -5.26 -26.97
CA ALA A 322 -17.58 -5.90 -25.72
C ALA A 322 -19.09 -6.16 -25.69
N ASP A 323 -19.53 -7.14 -24.92
CA ASP A 323 -20.95 -7.46 -24.74
C ASP A 323 -21.63 -6.55 -23.70
N GLU A 324 -22.89 -6.83 -23.37
CA GLU A 324 -23.69 -6.08 -22.39
C GLU A 324 -23.09 -6.09 -20.97
N ARG A 325 -22.20 -7.05 -20.67
CA ARG A 325 -21.50 -7.18 -19.39
C ARG A 325 -20.11 -6.53 -19.43
N ASN A 326 -19.76 -5.89 -20.54
CA ASN A 326 -18.45 -5.31 -20.81
C ASN A 326 -17.33 -6.37 -20.85
N ASP A 327 -17.68 -7.63 -21.15
CA ASP A 327 -16.73 -8.70 -21.45
C ASP A 327 -16.31 -8.66 -22.92
N ALA A 328 -15.09 -9.09 -23.24
CA ALA A 328 -14.59 -9.07 -24.61
C ALA A 328 -15.48 -9.87 -25.56
N ALA A 329 -15.76 -9.35 -26.75
CA ALA A 329 -16.63 -10.00 -27.72
C ALA A 329 -16.14 -9.83 -29.17
N GLY A 330 -16.68 -10.65 -30.07
CA GLY A 330 -16.43 -10.57 -31.51
C GLY A 330 -15.03 -11.04 -31.95
N LEU A 331 -14.57 -10.48 -33.07
CA LEU A 331 -13.33 -10.91 -33.75
C LEU A 331 -12.08 -10.86 -32.84
N PRO A 332 -11.89 -9.84 -31.98
CA PRO A 332 -10.72 -9.79 -31.11
C PRO A 332 -10.68 -10.91 -30.07
N LEU A 333 -11.83 -11.25 -29.47
CA LEU A 333 -11.92 -12.39 -28.55
C LEU A 333 -11.66 -13.70 -29.29
N GLY A 334 -12.35 -13.94 -30.42
CA GLY A 334 -12.16 -15.15 -31.22
C GLY A 334 -10.71 -15.36 -31.63
N SER A 335 -10.02 -14.27 -32.01
CA SER A 335 -8.60 -14.32 -32.38
C SER A 335 -7.70 -14.69 -31.20
N ALA A 336 -7.93 -14.11 -30.03
CA ALA A 336 -7.18 -14.46 -28.81
C ALA A 336 -7.40 -15.93 -28.40
N LEU A 337 -8.62 -16.45 -28.54
CA LEU A 337 -8.94 -17.84 -28.23
C LEU A 337 -8.28 -18.83 -29.19
N VAL A 338 -8.27 -18.54 -30.50
CA VAL A 338 -7.58 -19.35 -31.51
C VAL A 338 -6.07 -19.36 -31.25
N LEU A 339 -5.46 -18.19 -30.99
CA LEU A 339 -4.03 -18.08 -30.64
C LEU A 339 -3.68 -18.91 -29.40
N ARG A 340 -4.54 -18.90 -28.37
CA ARG A 340 -4.39 -19.71 -27.16
C ARG A 340 -4.43 -21.21 -27.48
N ASN A 341 -5.37 -21.63 -28.32
CA ASN A 341 -5.54 -23.03 -28.71
C ASN A 341 -4.34 -23.53 -29.53
N ILE A 342 -3.83 -22.71 -30.46
CA ILE A 342 -2.61 -23.00 -31.22
C ILE A 342 -1.42 -23.17 -30.26
N ALA A 343 -1.19 -22.23 -29.34
CA ALA A 343 -0.11 -22.31 -28.36
C ALA A 343 -0.18 -23.60 -27.51
N ARG A 344 -1.38 -23.99 -27.07
CA ARG A 344 -1.60 -25.23 -26.31
C ARG A 344 -1.37 -26.49 -27.16
N GLY A 345 -1.84 -26.50 -28.40
CA GLY A 345 -1.67 -27.62 -29.31
C GLY A 345 -0.20 -27.83 -29.69
N VAL A 346 0.54 -26.76 -29.95
CA VAL A 346 2.00 -26.81 -30.22
C VAL A 346 2.78 -27.39 -29.04
N ARG A 347 2.41 -27.01 -27.81
CA ARG A 347 2.97 -27.65 -26.62
C ARG A 347 2.66 -29.15 -26.59
N LYS A 348 1.43 -29.57 -26.88
CA LYS A 348 1.01 -30.98 -26.76
C LYS A 348 1.68 -31.88 -27.81
N MET A 349 1.87 -31.39 -29.04
CA MET A 349 2.64 -32.11 -30.08
C MET A 349 4.03 -32.51 -29.60
N ALA A 350 4.71 -31.61 -28.90
CA ALA A 350 6.03 -31.86 -28.32
C ALA A 350 6.08 -33.09 -27.41
N HIS A 351 5.05 -33.22 -26.57
CA HIS A 351 4.97 -34.28 -25.57
C HIS A 351 4.64 -35.63 -26.24
N SER A 352 3.88 -35.61 -27.34
CA SER A 352 3.56 -36.80 -28.14
C SER A 352 4.77 -37.32 -28.94
N ALA A 353 5.51 -36.44 -29.60
CA ALA A 353 6.72 -36.79 -30.36
C ALA A 353 7.84 -37.36 -29.44
N ASN A 354 8.03 -36.74 -28.27
CA ASN A 354 8.99 -37.23 -27.28
C ASN A 354 8.55 -38.55 -26.63
N GLY A 355 7.24 -38.77 -26.45
CA GLY A 355 6.70 -40.03 -25.94
C GLY A 355 6.85 -41.19 -26.93
N ALA A 356 6.70 -40.95 -28.23
CA ALA A 356 6.90 -41.94 -29.28
C ALA A 356 8.39 -42.28 -29.51
N ALA A 357 9.29 -41.29 -29.37
CA ALA A 357 10.73 -41.52 -29.41
C ALA A 357 11.24 -42.32 -28.20
N ALA A 358 10.68 -42.07 -27.00
CA ALA A 358 11.02 -42.81 -25.79
C ALA A 358 10.52 -44.27 -25.82
N THR A 359 9.36 -44.55 -26.44
CA THR A 359 8.89 -45.93 -26.63
C THR A 359 9.66 -46.69 -27.71
N ALA A 360 10.14 -46.02 -28.76
CA ALA A 360 11.01 -46.65 -29.77
C ALA A 360 12.38 -47.04 -29.17
N ALA A 361 12.99 -46.18 -28.34
CA ALA A 361 14.24 -46.48 -27.65
C ALA A 361 14.11 -47.65 -26.66
N ALA A 362 12.97 -47.78 -25.97
CA ALA A 362 12.71 -48.88 -25.04
C ALA A 362 12.47 -50.25 -25.73
N VAL A 363 12.21 -50.27 -27.04
CA VAL A 363 12.03 -51.49 -27.84
C VAL A 363 13.37 -52.02 -28.38
N GLU A 364 14.33 -51.13 -28.66
CA GLU A 364 15.70 -51.53 -29.06
C GLU A 364 16.53 -52.09 -27.89
N GLU A 365 16.28 -51.66 -26.64
CA GLU A 365 17.07 -52.09 -25.47
C GLU A 365 16.74 -53.52 -24.98
N LYS A 366 15.69 -54.18 -25.52
CA LYS A 366 15.23 -55.50 -25.04
C LYS A 366 15.74 -56.70 -25.83
N ALA A 367 16.75 -56.52 -26.68
CA ALA A 367 17.30 -57.57 -27.54
C ALA A 367 18.81 -57.84 -27.33
N HIS A 368 19.25 -58.16 -26.11
CA HIS A 368 20.44 -59.02 -25.93
C HIS A 368 20.47 -59.74 -24.56
N PRO A 369 20.81 -61.04 -24.47
CA PRO A 369 20.62 -61.84 -23.27
C PRO A 369 21.89 -62.05 -22.41
N THR A 370 21.69 -61.98 -21.09
CA THR A 370 22.23 -62.80 -19.99
C THR A 370 23.70 -63.30 -19.94
N GLY A 371 24.36 -62.99 -18.82
CA GLY A 371 25.46 -63.72 -18.16
C GLY A 371 25.93 -62.90 -16.93
N GLU A 372 25.44 -63.17 -15.73
CA GLU A 372 26.01 -64.03 -14.66
C GLU A 372 27.16 -63.40 -13.83
N ASP A 373 26.98 -63.47 -12.51
CA ASP A 373 27.93 -63.48 -11.37
C ASP A 373 28.28 -62.23 -10.50
N GLU A 374 27.71 -62.29 -9.29
CA GLU A 374 28.18 -62.09 -7.89
C GLU A 374 29.17 -60.98 -7.43
N GLN A 375 28.66 -60.18 -6.46
CA GLN A 375 29.19 -59.84 -5.11
C GLN A 375 30.41 -58.90 -4.89
N HIS A 376 30.10 -57.66 -4.45
CA HIS A 376 30.54 -56.88 -3.25
C HIS A 376 31.93 -57.09 -2.56
N PRO A 377 32.42 -56.16 -1.68
CA PRO A 377 32.59 -54.69 -1.71
C PRO A 377 34.04 -54.25 -1.30
N ARG A 378 34.39 -52.95 -1.40
CA ARG A 378 35.16 -52.20 -0.36
C ARG A 378 35.48 -50.75 -0.75
N ASP A 379 35.08 -49.85 0.16
CA ASP A 379 35.76 -48.67 0.72
C ASP A 379 36.76 -47.85 -0.12
N GLY A 380 36.55 -46.54 -0.16
CA GLY A 380 37.57 -45.56 -0.56
C GLY A 380 36.99 -44.17 -0.80
N GLU A 381 37.46 -43.21 -0.02
CA GLU A 381 37.05 -41.81 0.12
C GLU A 381 37.28 -40.93 -1.13
N ASP A 382 36.53 -39.82 -1.16
CA ASP A 382 36.77 -38.51 -1.77
C ASP A 382 36.90 -38.35 -3.30
N ASP A 383 35.87 -37.77 -3.94
CA ASP A 383 36.09 -36.77 -5.00
C ASP A 383 34.90 -35.80 -5.14
N GLU A 384 35.22 -34.51 -5.12
CA GLU A 384 34.32 -33.41 -5.49
C GLU A 384 34.01 -33.49 -6.98
N THR A 385 32.82 -33.96 -7.32
CA THR A 385 32.22 -33.62 -8.62
C THR A 385 30.77 -33.18 -8.40
N ALA A 386 30.55 -31.89 -8.64
CA ALA A 386 29.21 -31.35 -8.84
C ALA A 386 28.54 -32.17 -9.94
N VAL A 387 27.63 -33.06 -9.55
CA VAL A 387 26.72 -33.73 -10.46
C VAL A 387 25.82 -32.66 -11.04
N ALA A 388 26.23 -32.14 -12.20
CA ALA A 388 25.37 -31.41 -13.09
C ALA A 388 24.14 -32.29 -13.32
N MET A 389 23.00 -31.81 -12.82
CA MET A 389 21.70 -32.32 -13.22
C MET A 389 21.70 -32.45 -14.75
N PRO A 390 21.28 -33.58 -15.32
CA PRO A 390 21.09 -33.64 -16.75
C PRO A 390 19.96 -32.65 -17.10
N GLU A 391 20.33 -31.50 -17.66
CA GLU A 391 19.40 -30.62 -18.35
C GLU A 391 18.64 -31.49 -19.36
N SER A 392 17.35 -31.68 -19.10
CA SER A 392 16.49 -32.45 -20.00
C SER A 392 16.53 -31.83 -21.39
N PRO A 393 16.60 -32.63 -22.46
CA PRO A 393 16.70 -32.09 -23.80
C PRO A 393 15.40 -31.36 -24.15
N VAL A 394 15.49 -30.04 -24.31
CA VAL A 394 14.48 -29.21 -24.97
C VAL A 394 14.97 -28.99 -26.40
N PRO A 395 14.37 -29.59 -27.44
CA PRO A 395 14.71 -29.09 -28.79
C PRO A 395 13.51 -28.74 -29.69
N ALA A 396 12.51 -29.59 -29.92
CA ALA A 396 11.63 -29.36 -31.08
C ALA A 396 10.51 -28.31 -30.87
N SER A 397 9.88 -28.28 -29.69
CA SER A 397 8.67 -27.48 -29.48
C SER A 397 8.90 -26.06 -29.03
N ALA A 398 9.95 -25.83 -28.25
CA ALA A 398 10.36 -24.49 -27.85
C ALA A 398 10.81 -23.68 -29.07
N GLU A 399 11.55 -24.31 -30.00
CA GLU A 399 11.93 -23.70 -31.26
C GLU A 399 10.72 -23.40 -32.15
N LEU A 400 9.78 -24.34 -32.27
CA LEU A 400 8.54 -24.13 -33.01
C LEU A 400 7.66 -23.03 -32.39
N MET A 401 7.56 -22.97 -31.06
CA MET A 401 6.85 -21.92 -30.33
C MET A 401 7.46 -20.55 -30.57
N LYS A 402 8.78 -20.42 -30.46
CA LYS A 402 9.51 -19.18 -30.78
C LYS A 402 9.27 -18.78 -32.23
N LYS A 403 9.41 -19.73 -33.17
CA LYS A 403 9.19 -19.48 -34.59
C LYS A 403 7.78 -18.95 -34.87
N ILE A 404 6.74 -19.46 -34.21
CA ILE A 404 5.33 -19.07 -34.38
C ILE A 404 4.98 -17.75 -33.69
N PHE A 405 5.45 -17.52 -32.45
CA PHE A 405 4.95 -16.43 -31.62
C PHE A 405 5.92 -15.26 -31.43
N ASP A 406 7.23 -15.42 -31.67
CA ASP A 406 8.19 -14.30 -31.60
C ASP A 406 7.81 -13.13 -32.52
N PRO A 407 7.38 -13.35 -33.80
CA PRO A 407 7.04 -12.26 -34.71
C PRO A 407 5.85 -11.41 -34.25
N ILE A 408 4.99 -11.94 -33.37
CA ILE A 408 3.80 -11.26 -32.87
C ILE A 408 3.88 -10.91 -31.38
N ARG A 409 5.00 -11.22 -30.72
CA ARG A 409 5.19 -11.03 -29.28
C ARG A 409 4.92 -9.59 -28.86
N GLU A 410 5.50 -8.63 -29.57
CA GLU A 410 5.30 -7.20 -29.29
C GLU A 410 3.84 -6.77 -29.43
N LYS A 411 3.14 -7.27 -30.47
CA LYS A 411 1.71 -6.98 -30.68
C LYS A 411 0.84 -7.55 -29.57
N LEU A 412 1.16 -8.75 -29.08
CA LEU A 412 0.47 -9.37 -27.96
C LEU A 412 0.65 -8.56 -26.66
N PHE A 413 1.87 -8.16 -26.35
CA PHE A 413 2.14 -7.31 -25.18
C PHE A 413 1.48 -5.95 -25.30
N PHE A 414 1.56 -5.32 -26.48
CA PHE A 414 0.92 -4.05 -26.73
C PHE A 414 -0.60 -4.14 -26.53
N ALA A 415 -1.26 -5.14 -27.13
CA ALA A 415 -2.69 -5.35 -26.98
C ALA A 415 -3.07 -5.65 -25.53
N MET A 416 -2.30 -6.46 -24.79
CA MET A 416 -2.55 -6.75 -23.38
C MET A 416 -2.43 -5.49 -22.49
N ALA A 417 -1.43 -4.64 -22.76
CA ALA A 417 -1.16 -3.46 -21.93
C ALA A 417 -2.14 -2.29 -22.18
N HIS A 418 -2.71 -2.22 -23.38
CA HIS A 418 -3.54 -1.11 -23.84
C HIS A 418 -5.02 -1.46 -24.04
N ASN A 419 -5.41 -2.73 -23.93
CA ASN A 419 -6.80 -3.16 -24.01
C ASN A 419 -7.24 -3.85 -22.71
N PRO A 420 -8.03 -3.18 -21.85
CA PRO A 420 -8.46 -3.76 -20.58
C PRO A 420 -9.40 -4.97 -20.76
N THR A 421 -10.24 -4.99 -21.80
CA THR A 421 -11.25 -6.03 -22.02
C THR A 421 -10.62 -7.36 -22.47
N LEU A 422 -9.52 -7.29 -23.23
CA LEU A 422 -8.80 -8.48 -23.70
C LEU A 422 -7.65 -8.91 -22.80
N LYS A 423 -7.32 -8.13 -21.77
CA LYS A 423 -6.14 -8.34 -20.92
C LYS A 423 -6.05 -9.78 -20.39
N ASP A 424 -7.13 -10.29 -19.81
CA ASP A 424 -7.13 -11.61 -19.17
C ASP A 424 -7.00 -12.74 -20.21
N HIS A 425 -7.63 -12.57 -21.37
CA HIS A 425 -7.55 -13.50 -22.50
C HIS A 425 -6.13 -13.54 -23.10
N LEU A 426 -5.49 -12.38 -23.26
CA LEU A 426 -4.11 -12.27 -23.75
C LEU A 426 -3.09 -12.75 -22.72
N THR A 427 -3.35 -12.55 -21.43
CA THR A 427 -2.55 -13.15 -20.36
C THR A 427 -2.58 -14.67 -20.46
N ALA A 428 -3.75 -15.28 -20.69
CA ALA A 428 -3.87 -16.72 -20.89
C ALA A 428 -3.14 -17.24 -22.16
N VAL A 429 -3.08 -16.44 -23.23
CA VAL A 429 -2.27 -16.75 -24.44
C VAL A 429 -0.79 -16.74 -24.09
N LEU A 430 -0.29 -15.68 -23.45
CA LEU A 430 1.12 -15.54 -23.07
C LEU A 430 1.57 -16.65 -22.10
N CYS A 431 0.74 -17.01 -21.11
CA CYS A 431 1.02 -18.16 -20.24
C CYS A 431 1.09 -19.47 -21.03
N ALA A 432 0.23 -19.66 -22.04
CA ALA A 432 0.28 -20.86 -22.88
C ALA A 432 1.56 -20.93 -23.74
N ILE A 433 2.03 -19.78 -24.24
CA ILE A 433 3.30 -19.66 -24.98
C ILE A 433 4.49 -19.97 -24.07
N SER A 434 4.55 -19.34 -22.90
CA SER A 434 5.64 -19.54 -21.93
C SER A 434 5.74 -21.00 -21.46
N ASN A 435 4.60 -21.64 -21.18
CA ASN A 435 4.56 -23.06 -20.82
C ASN A 435 5.02 -24.01 -21.95
N GLY A 436 5.13 -23.53 -23.18
CA GLY A 436 5.66 -24.28 -24.32
C GLY A 436 7.13 -23.98 -24.65
N GLY A 437 7.83 -23.19 -23.82
CA GLY A 437 9.24 -22.85 -24.01
C GLY A 437 9.52 -21.67 -24.96
N GLY A 438 8.50 -20.88 -25.28
CA GLY A 438 8.57 -19.68 -26.14
C GLY A 438 8.48 -18.36 -25.40
#